data_AF-A0A5E3XHD1-F1
#
_entry.id   AF-A0A5E3XHD1-F1
#
_cell.length_a   1.000
_cell.length_b   1.000
_cell.length_c   1.000
_cell.angle_alpha   90.00
_cell.angle_beta   90.00
_cell.angle_gamma   90.00
#
_symmetry.space_group_name_H-M   'P 1'
#
loop_
_entity.id
_entity.type
_entity.pdbx_description
1 polymer ?
#
loop_
_entity_poly.entity_id
_entity_poly.type
_entity_poly.pdbx_seq_one_letter_code
_entity_poly.pdbx_strand_id
1 'polypeptide(L)'
;MTKPFDLRIQHGIAGGFAPPNPSAVHDFHLESGAPTILLSSMVRPDGTPSLQPHPQKSIHAESDDTPALVDELESILKGLPTEGENPGADIYGKDIGIMYQSESLSWMNSAPQGCSRMESDVKPSAEQKKQFERAVEIVGILEKRGQA
;
A
#
# COMPACT_ATOMS: atom_id res chain seq x y z
N MET A 1 19.40 -4.89 8.93
CA MET A 1 18.45 -4.38 9.93
C MET A 1 17.52 -3.41 9.25
N THR A 2 16.30 -3.87 9.04
CA THR A 2 15.21 -3.12 8.41
C THR A 2 14.86 -1.91 9.26
N LYS A 3 14.70 -0.74 8.61
CA LYS A 3 14.35 0.50 9.29
C LYS A 3 12.89 0.47 9.77
N PRO A 4 12.52 1.20 10.83
CA PRO A 4 11.13 1.32 11.23
C PRO A 4 10.29 1.95 10.12
N PHE A 5 9.10 1.41 9.91
CA PHE A 5 8.17 1.89 8.91
C PHE A 5 6.71 1.56 9.26
N ASP A 6 5.82 2.32 8.65
CA ASP A 6 4.38 2.08 8.58
C ASP A 6 3.99 1.92 7.11
N LEU A 7 3.31 0.83 6.79
CA LEU A 7 2.81 0.55 5.45
C LEU A 7 1.35 0.13 5.52
N ARG A 8 0.47 0.90 4.89
CA ARG A 8 -0.93 0.55 4.69
C ARG A 8 -1.18 0.23 3.23
N ILE A 9 -1.85 -0.89 3.00
CA ILE A 9 -2.33 -1.31 1.69
C ILE A 9 -3.83 -1.44 1.74
N GLN A 10 -4.51 -0.90 0.73
CA GLN A 10 -5.96 -0.93 0.62
C GLN A 10 -6.36 -1.40 -0.78
N HIS A 11 -7.11 -2.50 -0.85
CA HIS A 11 -7.63 -3.08 -2.10
C HIS A 11 -9.11 -2.73 -2.29
N GLY A 12 -9.62 -2.82 -3.52
CA GLY A 12 -11.04 -2.60 -3.80
C GLY A 12 -11.46 -1.13 -3.67
N ILE A 13 -10.58 -0.23 -4.06
CA ILE A 13 -10.76 1.22 -4.00
C ILE A 13 -10.97 1.89 -5.36
N ALA A 14 -11.01 1.11 -6.45
CA ALA A 14 -11.50 1.57 -7.74
C ALA A 14 -12.98 1.97 -7.62
N GLY A 15 -13.24 3.28 -7.48
CA GLY A 15 -14.56 3.83 -7.21
C GLY A 15 -14.97 4.93 -8.19
N GLY A 16 -16.22 4.84 -8.66
CA GLY A 16 -16.90 5.85 -9.49
C GLY A 16 -17.67 6.88 -8.64
N PHE A 17 -19.00 6.88 -8.73
CA PHE A 17 -19.87 7.84 -8.03
C PHE A 17 -20.02 7.56 -6.52
N ALA A 18 -19.78 6.33 -6.07
CA ALA A 18 -19.92 5.93 -4.67
C ALA A 18 -18.56 6.04 -3.93
N PRO A 19 -18.58 6.31 -2.61
CA PRO A 19 -17.37 6.26 -1.79
C PRO A 19 -16.61 4.94 -1.95
N PRO A 20 -15.28 4.94 -1.75
CA PRO A 20 -14.50 3.72 -1.87
C PRO A 20 -15.03 2.64 -0.93
N ASN A 21 -15.19 1.46 -1.49
CA ASN A 21 -15.74 0.30 -0.80
C ASN A 21 -14.62 -0.75 -0.73
N PRO A 22 -13.65 -0.64 0.19
CA PRO A 22 -12.42 -1.46 0.18
C PRO A 22 -12.69 -2.93 0.46
N SER A 23 -12.13 -3.83 -0.37
CA SER A 23 -12.23 -5.28 -0.16
C SER A 23 -11.31 -5.77 0.94
N ALA A 24 -10.17 -5.11 1.13
CA ALA A 24 -9.23 -5.41 2.18
C ALA A 24 -8.39 -4.18 2.58
N VAL A 25 -7.94 -4.17 3.83
CA VAL A 25 -6.96 -3.23 4.39
C VAL A 25 -5.91 -4.04 5.14
N HIS A 26 -4.64 -3.82 4.83
CA HIS A 26 -3.50 -4.46 5.46
C HIS A 26 -2.56 -3.40 6.01
N ASP A 27 -2.32 -3.43 7.32
CA ASP A 27 -1.44 -2.52 8.04
C ASP A 27 -0.20 -3.29 8.52
N PHE A 28 0.96 -2.89 8.03
CA PHE A 28 2.26 -3.39 8.42
C PHE A 28 2.96 -2.34 9.28
N HIS A 29 3.46 -2.75 10.43
CA HIS A 29 4.16 -1.87 11.36
C HIS A 29 5.45 -2.51 11.84
N LEU A 30 6.57 -1.80 11.71
CA LEU A 30 7.86 -2.19 12.28
C LEU A 30 8.35 -1.09 13.22
N GLU A 31 8.40 -1.40 14.52
CA GLU A 31 8.98 -0.51 15.53
C GLU A 31 10.51 -0.49 15.46
N SER A 32 11.10 0.63 15.91
CA SER A 32 12.55 0.76 15.97
C SER A 32 13.16 -0.29 16.91
N GLY A 33 14.07 -1.10 16.39
CA GLY A 33 14.73 -2.18 17.15
C GLY A 33 13.90 -3.45 17.30
N ALA A 34 12.66 -3.51 16.78
CA ALA A 34 11.86 -4.72 16.83
C ALA A 34 12.34 -5.78 15.82
N PRO A 35 12.31 -7.08 16.18
CA PRO A 35 12.72 -8.16 15.29
C PRO A 35 11.63 -8.59 14.30
N THR A 36 10.41 -8.04 14.43
CA THR A 36 9.22 -8.49 13.70
C THR A 36 8.39 -7.34 13.20
N ILE A 37 7.92 -7.46 11.97
CA ILE A 37 6.90 -6.61 11.36
C ILE A 37 5.54 -7.17 11.77
N LEU A 38 4.69 -6.35 12.36
CA LEU A 38 3.32 -6.72 12.73
C LEU A 38 2.39 -6.47 11.55
N LEU A 39 1.56 -7.46 11.20
CA LEU A 39 0.52 -7.35 10.18
C LEU A 39 -0.86 -7.41 10.84
N SER A 40 -1.60 -6.30 10.76
CA SER A 40 -3.02 -6.25 11.05
C SER A 40 -3.80 -6.23 9.74
N SER A 41 -4.81 -7.09 9.61
CA SER A 41 -5.58 -7.22 8.37
C SER A 41 -7.07 -7.10 8.66
N MET A 42 -7.77 -6.40 7.78
CA MET A 42 -9.22 -6.38 7.73
C MET A 42 -9.66 -6.74 6.32
N VAL A 43 -10.51 -7.75 6.18
CA VAL A 43 -10.99 -8.22 4.86
C VAL A 43 -12.50 -8.24 4.90
N ARG A 44 -13.17 -7.90 3.80
CA ARG A 44 -14.61 -7.98 3.68
C ARG A 44 -14.99 -9.33 3.05
N PRO A 45 -15.63 -10.23 3.80
CA PRO A 45 -16.16 -11.46 3.23
C PRO A 45 -17.23 -11.17 2.17
N ASP A 46 -17.30 -12.02 1.16
CA ASP A 46 -18.32 -11.94 0.12
C ASP A 46 -19.73 -11.90 0.71
N GLY A 47 -20.58 -11.02 0.17
CA GLY A 47 -21.96 -10.84 0.62
C GLY A 47 -22.13 -10.04 1.92
N THR A 48 -21.05 -9.55 2.52
CA THR A 48 -21.11 -8.66 3.70
C THR A 48 -20.79 -7.22 3.33
N PRO A 49 -21.37 -6.22 4.01
CA PRO A 49 -21.09 -4.81 3.72
C PRO A 49 -19.85 -4.27 4.43
N SER A 50 -19.25 -5.03 5.35
CA SER A 50 -18.27 -4.50 6.32
C SER A 50 -16.99 -5.32 6.33
N LEU A 51 -15.87 -4.60 6.42
CA LEU A 51 -14.57 -5.18 6.74
C LEU A 51 -14.63 -5.88 8.11
N GLN A 52 -14.04 -7.06 8.19
CA GLN A 52 -13.93 -7.86 9.41
C GLN A 52 -12.44 -8.00 9.77
N PRO A 53 -12.08 -7.89 11.06
CA PRO A 53 -10.70 -8.09 11.49
C PRO A 53 -10.28 -9.55 11.30
N HIS A 54 -9.07 -9.74 10.80
CA HIS A 54 -8.37 -11.02 10.78
C HIS A 54 -7.37 -11.10 11.94
N PRO A 55 -7.00 -12.31 12.40
CA PRO A 55 -5.96 -12.48 13.41
C PRO A 55 -4.67 -11.75 12.99
N GLN A 56 -4.09 -11.01 13.94
CA GLN A 56 -2.81 -10.34 13.73
C GLN A 56 -1.72 -11.39 13.50
N LYS A 57 -0.80 -11.09 12.59
CA LYS A 57 0.32 -11.95 12.24
C LYS A 57 1.63 -11.18 12.32
N SER A 58 2.75 -11.89 12.24
CA SER A 58 4.08 -11.29 12.36
C SER A 58 5.06 -11.91 11.37
N ILE A 59 5.87 -11.08 10.74
CA ILE A 59 6.95 -11.49 9.84
C ILE A 59 8.27 -11.15 10.53
N HIS A 60 9.25 -12.05 10.55
CA HIS A 60 10.58 -11.71 11.02
C HIS A 60 11.23 -10.69 10.07
N ALA A 61 11.62 -9.53 10.59
CA ALA A 61 12.09 -8.42 9.77
C ALA A 61 13.36 -8.78 8.97
N GLU A 62 14.18 -9.69 9.47
CA GLU A 62 15.42 -10.14 8.85
C GLU A 62 15.31 -11.53 8.20
N SER A 63 14.09 -12.08 8.02
CA SER A 63 13.93 -13.38 7.36
C SER A 63 13.92 -13.24 5.83
N ASP A 64 14.50 -14.24 5.17
CA ASP A 64 14.55 -14.36 3.72
C ASP A 64 15.13 -13.08 3.08
N ASP A 65 14.44 -12.55 2.07
CA ASP A 65 14.70 -11.29 1.37
C ASP A 65 13.78 -10.14 1.87
N THR A 66 13.13 -10.28 3.03
CA THR A 66 12.23 -9.23 3.58
C THR A 66 12.90 -7.85 3.68
N PRO A 67 14.14 -7.71 4.19
CA PRO A 67 14.84 -6.43 4.21
C PRO A 67 15.01 -5.84 2.80
N ALA A 68 15.39 -6.67 1.83
CA ALA A 68 15.62 -6.25 0.46
C ALA A 68 14.33 -5.79 -0.22
N LEU A 69 13.20 -6.46 0.06
CA LEU A 69 11.89 -6.07 -0.44
C LEU A 69 11.42 -4.73 0.13
N VAL A 70 11.62 -4.49 1.43
CA VAL A 70 11.26 -3.20 2.07
C VAL A 70 12.14 -2.07 1.54
N ASP A 71 13.45 -2.30 1.41
CA ASP A 71 14.39 -1.32 0.82
C ASP A 71 14.05 -1.03 -0.65
N GLU A 72 13.70 -2.06 -1.44
CA GLU A 72 13.27 -1.92 -2.82
C GLU A 72 11.97 -1.11 -2.92
N LEU A 73 10.99 -1.40 -2.04
CA LEU A 73 9.73 -0.67 -1.98
C LEU A 73 9.97 0.82 -1.68
N GLU A 74 10.73 1.15 -0.64
CA GLU A 74 11.02 2.55 -0.30
C GLU A 74 11.73 3.27 -1.46
N SER A 75 12.71 2.61 -2.10
CA SER A 75 13.44 3.14 -3.25
C SER A 75 12.52 3.44 -4.44
N ILE A 76 11.61 2.51 -4.75
CA ILE A 76 10.59 2.68 -5.80
C ILE A 76 9.70 3.87 -5.46
N LEU A 77 9.07 3.86 -4.28
CA LEU A 77 8.10 4.89 -3.88
C LEU A 77 8.72 6.29 -3.89
N LYS A 78 9.99 6.41 -3.49
CA LYS A 78 10.73 7.68 -3.55
C LYS A 78 10.89 8.23 -4.97
N GLY A 79 10.93 7.38 -5.99
CA GLY A 79 11.02 7.77 -7.40
C GLY A 79 9.66 8.00 -8.07
N LEU A 80 8.56 7.66 -7.39
CA LEU A 80 7.21 7.74 -7.93
C LEU A 80 6.54 9.06 -7.57
N PRO A 81 5.88 9.74 -8.54
CA PRO A 81 5.12 10.93 -8.25
C PRO A 81 3.87 10.57 -7.43
N THR A 82 3.45 11.50 -6.59
CA THR A 82 2.13 11.46 -5.91
C THR A 82 1.13 12.31 -6.69
N GLU A 83 -0.12 12.34 -6.23
CA GLU A 83 -1.25 13.00 -6.90
C GLU A 83 -1.14 14.54 -6.92
N GLY A 84 -0.12 15.10 -6.25
CA GLY A 84 0.15 16.54 -6.22
C GLY A 84 -0.89 17.31 -5.41
N GLU A 85 -1.38 18.42 -5.96
CA GLU A 85 -2.39 19.29 -5.33
C GLU A 85 -3.82 18.70 -5.37
N ASN A 86 -4.05 17.65 -6.17
CA ASN A 86 -5.35 17.01 -6.36
C ASN A 86 -5.34 15.59 -5.79
N PRO A 87 -5.45 15.41 -4.45
CA PRO A 87 -5.55 14.08 -3.85
C PRO A 87 -6.81 13.36 -4.31
N GLY A 88 -6.71 12.05 -4.61
CA GLY A 88 -7.82 11.19 -5.04
C GLY A 88 -7.91 10.96 -6.55
N ALA A 89 -6.86 11.25 -7.32
CA ALA A 89 -6.76 10.92 -8.73
C ALA A 89 -6.01 9.60 -8.95
N ASP A 90 -6.63 8.65 -9.66
CA ASP A 90 -5.99 7.37 -10.02
C ASP A 90 -4.93 7.53 -11.12
N ILE A 91 -3.79 8.12 -10.78
CA ILE A 91 -2.70 8.39 -11.72
C ILE A 91 -2.00 7.10 -12.21
N TYR A 92 -2.19 5.99 -11.48
CA TYR A 92 -1.59 4.68 -11.78
C TYR A 92 -2.56 3.69 -12.44
N GLY A 93 -3.88 3.90 -12.35
CA GLY A 93 -4.89 3.05 -12.97
C GLY A 93 -5.02 1.69 -12.30
N LYS A 94 -4.88 1.61 -10.98
CA LYS A 94 -4.84 0.34 -10.23
C LYS A 94 -5.82 0.36 -9.06
N ASP A 95 -6.43 -0.79 -8.79
CA ASP A 95 -7.36 -1.02 -7.69
C ASP A 95 -6.63 -1.23 -6.35
N ILE A 96 -5.63 -0.39 -6.05
CA ILE A 96 -4.80 -0.50 -4.86
C ILE A 96 -4.29 0.88 -4.40
N GLY A 97 -4.34 1.09 -3.10
CA GLY A 97 -3.82 2.28 -2.42
C GLY A 97 -2.68 1.85 -1.52
N ILE A 98 -1.57 2.56 -1.61
CA ILE A 98 -0.38 2.33 -0.81
C ILE A 98 -0.09 3.63 -0.06
N MET A 99 0.04 3.53 1.26
CA MET A 99 0.60 4.56 2.11
C MET A 99 1.83 3.97 2.78
N TYR A 100 2.95 4.66 2.64
CA TYR A 100 4.22 4.26 3.23
C TYR A 100 4.83 5.43 3.98
N GLN A 101 5.25 5.19 5.20
CA GLN A 101 5.92 6.16 6.04
C GLN A 101 7.13 5.52 6.73
N SER A 102 8.28 6.16 6.58
CA SER A 102 9.50 5.86 7.31
C SER A 102 10.17 7.18 7.74
N GLU A 103 11.31 7.12 8.41
CA GLU A 103 12.09 8.33 8.74
C GLU A 103 12.51 9.12 7.49
N SER A 104 12.69 8.45 6.35
CA SER A 104 13.21 9.04 5.11
C SER A 104 12.16 9.35 4.05
N LEU A 105 10.94 8.83 4.20
CA LEU A 105 9.90 8.93 3.17
C LEU A 105 8.52 9.02 3.80
N SER A 106 7.69 9.94 3.31
CA SER A 106 6.24 9.89 3.46
C SER A 106 5.66 9.90 2.06
N TRP A 107 4.98 8.82 1.69
CA TRP A 107 4.44 8.62 0.37
C TRP A 107 3.05 8.00 0.46
N MET A 108 2.13 8.49 -0.34
CA MET A 108 0.81 7.88 -0.47
C MET A 108 0.26 8.06 -1.87
N ASN A 109 -0.45 7.05 -2.35
CA ASN A 109 -1.44 7.20 -3.39
C ASN A 109 -2.81 6.82 -2.84
N SER A 110 -3.80 7.67 -3.09
CA SER A 110 -5.19 7.27 -2.99
C SER A 110 -5.66 6.79 -4.36
N ALA A 111 -6.34 5.65 -4.42
CA ALA A 111 -7.20 5.40 -5.59
C ALA A 111 -8.49 6.22 -5.43
N PRO A 112 -9.33 6.35 -6.47
CA PRO A 112 -10.29 7.42 -6.59
C PRO A 112 -11.29 7.37 -5.43
N GLN A 113 -11.18 8.36 -4.54
CA GLN A 113 -12.16 8.60 -3.50
C GLN A 113 -13.36 9.23 -4.20
N GLY A 114 -14.41 8.45 -4.43
CA GLY A 114 -15.59 8.86 -5.19
C GLY A 114 -16.00 10.33 -4.95
N CYS A 115 -16.35 11.01 -6.05
CA CYS A 115 -16.66 12.44 -6.25
C CYS A 115 -15.51 13.38 -6.70
N SER A 116 -14.25 12.98 -6.76
CA SER A 116 -13.20 13.77 -7.45
C SER A 116 -12.99 13.27 -8.89
N ARG A 117 -13.75 13.82 -9.84
CA ARG A 117 -13.41 13.75 -11.28
C ARG A 117 -12.29 14.73 -11.66
N MET A 118 -11.57 15.26 -10.69
CA MET A 118 -10.47 16.19 -10.96
C MET A 118 -9.32 15.38 -11.54
N GLU A 119 -9.06 15.59 -12.83
CA GLU A 119 -7.88 15.06 -13.48
C GLU A 119 -6.65 15.62 -12.76
N SER A 120 -5.72 14.76 -12.33
CA SER A 120 -4.43 15.25 -11.86
C SER A 120 -3.61 15.73 -13.05
N ASP A 121 -2.95 16.87 -12.89
CA ASP A 121 -1.93 17.33 -13.84
C ASP A 121 -0.70 16.41 -13.85
N VAL A 122 -0.57 15.54 -12.85
CA VAL A 122 0.48 14.52 -12.76
C VAL A 122 0.12 13.33 -13.65
N LYS A 123 0.99 13.09 -14.64
CA LYS A 123 0.89 11.94 -15.54
C LYS A 123 2.15 11.08 -15.42
N PRO A 124 2.10 9.97 -14.65
CA PRO A 124 3.23 9.05 -14.54
C PRO A 124 3.63 8.52 -15.91
N SER A 125 4.93 8.52 -16.18
CA SER A 125 5.51 7.89 -17.37
C SER A 125 5.26 6.38 -17.39
N ALA A 126 5.43 5.75 -18.56
CA ALA A 126 5.31 4.30 -18.68
C ALA A 126 6.26 3.55 -17.74
N GLU A 127 7.45 4.10 -17.49
CA GLU A 127 8.43 3.50 -16.57
C GLU A 127 7.99 3.63 -15.11
N GLN A 128 7.47 4.79 -14.71
CA GLN A 128 6.91 4.98 -13.36
C GLN A 128 5.70 4.06 -13.12
N LYS A 129 4.87 3.80 -14.13
CA LYS A 129 3.78 2.83 -14.00
C LYS A 129 4.29 1.40 -13.79
N LYS A 130 5.35 0.99 -14.49
CA LYS A 130 6.00 -0.32 -14.26
C LYS A 130 6.62 -0.41 -12.86
N GLN A 131 7.26 0.66 -12.40
CA GLN A 131 7.79 0.73 -11.05
C GLN A 131 6.66 0.61 -10.00
N PHE A 132 5.53 1.27 -10.22
CA PHE A 132 4.36 1.10 -9.36
C PHE A 132 3.83 -0.35 -9.39
N GLU A 133 3.79 -1.00 -10.56
CA GLU A 133 3.45 -2.43 -10.65
C GLU A 133 4.39 -3.31 -9.83
N ARG A 134 5.69 -2.99 -9.82
CA ARG A 134 6.66 -3.68 -8.97
C ARG A 134 6.41 -3.42 -7.47
N ALA A 135 6.06 -2.19 -7.07
CA ALA A 135 5.67 -1.90 -5.70
C ALA A 135 4.45 -2.73 -5.26
N VAL A 136 3.44 -2.86 -6.13
CA VAL A 136 2.26 -3.71 -5.89
C VAL A 136 2.64 -5.19 -5.75
N GLU A 137 3.58 -5.67 -6.56
CA GLU A 137 4.08 -7.04 -6.44
C GLU A 137 4.77 -7.29 -5.09
N ILE A 138 5.66 -6.38 -4.67
CA ILE A 138 6.37 -6.46 -3.39
C ILE A 138 5.38 -6.51 -2.22
N VAL A 139 4.40 -5.61 -2.23
CA VAL A 139 3.31 -5.58 -1.26
C VAL A 139 2.59 -6.94 -1.20
N GLY A 140 2.24 -7.52 -2.35
CA GLY A 140 1.58 -8.82 -2.41
C GLY A 140 2.45 -9.97 -1.87
N ILE A 141 3.78 -9.87 -1.98
CA ILE A 141 4.71 -10.83 -1.37
C ILE A 141 4.67 -10.70 0.17
N LEU A 142 4.72 -9.47 0.70
CA LEU A 142 4.66 -9.20 2.13
C LEU A 142 3.32 -9.65 2.73
N GLU A 143 2.21 -9.39 2.05
CA GLU A 143 0.86 -9.88 2.43
C GLU A 143 0.83 -11.41 2.52
N LYS A 144 1.35 -12.12 1.51
CA LYS A 144 1.38 -13.59 1.51
C LYS A 144 2.23 -14.15 2.64
N ARG A 145 3.39 -13.54 2.93
CA ARG A 145 4.25 -13.94 4.08
C ARG A 145 3.56 -13.73 5.40
N GLY A 146 2.93 -12.58 5.54
CA GLY A 146 2.14 -12.28 6.70
C GLY A 146 0.88 -13.13 6.80
N GLN A 147 0.50 -13.93 5.79
CA GLN A 147 -0.64 -14.84 5.82
C GLN A 147 -0.27 -16.32 5.98
N ALA A 148 0.96 -16.71 5.64
CA ALA A 148 1.48 -18.07 5.85
C ALA A 148 1.65 -18.39 7.35
#